data_AF-A0A6G0YP98-F1
#
_entry.id   AF-A0A6G0YP98-F1
#
_cell.length_a   1.000
_cell.length_b   1.000
_cell.length_c   1.000
_cell.angle_alpha   90.00
_cell.angle_beta   90.00
_cell.angle_gamma   90.00
#
_symmetry.space_group_name_H-M   'P 1'
#
loop_
_entity.id
_entity.type
_entity.pdbx_description
1 polymer ?
#
loop_
_entity_poly.entity_id
_entity_poly.type
_entity_poly.pdbx_seq_one_letter_code
_entity_poly.pdbx_strand_id
1 'polypeptide(L)'
;MYNKLLNEQKTFTLKRSTWRQISVNGLHLRTNKVNLLGGSSFIKLPKIIYDKKAIINVNNYDNKCFKYAILSKFNEKKNKNHFSNKYLNFLREKVDLILILLIILHKSIK
;
A
#
# COMPACT_ATOMS: atom_id res chain seq x y z
N MET A 1 -9.95 1.25 8.75
CA MET A 1 -10.55 0.88 7.45
C MET A 1 -12.06 0.74 7.55
N TYR A 2 -12.59 -0.03 8.51
CA TYR A 2 -14.03 -0.20 8.74
C TYR A 2 -14.83 1.11 8.89
N ASN A 3 -14.42 2.02 9.79
CA ASN A 3 -15.11 3.29 10.00
C ASN A 3 -15.17 4.20 8.76
N LYS A 4 -14.18 4.06 7.86
CA LYS A 4 -14.15 4.80 6.59
C LYS A 4 -15.27 4.29 5.67
N LEU A 5 -15.42 2.97 5.55
CA LEU A 5 -16.50 2.36 4.77
C LEU A 5 -17.88 2.75 5.31
N LEU A 6 -18.05 2.75 6.64
CA LEU A 6 -19.29 3.21 7.26
C LEU A 6 -19.60 4.69 6.95
N ASN A 7 -18.59 5.57 6.94
CA ASN A 7 -18.78 6.97 6.58
C ASN A 7 -19.09 7.15 5.08
N GLU A 8 -18.44 6.40 4.20
CA GLU A 8 -18.73 6.42 2.75
C GLU A 8 -20.16 5.94 2.47
N GLN A 9 -20.60 4.88 3.15
CA GLN A 9 -21.99 4.44 3.08
C GLN A 9 -22.97 5.53 3.54
N LYS A 10 -22.71 6.17 4.69
CA LYS A 10 -23.56 7.27 5.19
C LYS A 10 -23.62 8.45 4.21
N THR A 11 -22.49 8.84 3.64
CA THR A 11 -22.42 9.95 2.66
C THR A 11 -23.15 9.60 1.36
N PHE A 12 -23.12 8.35 0.91
CA PHE A 12 -23.91 7.89 -0.23
C PHE A 12 -25.42 8.07 0.02
N THR A 13 -25.92 7.65 1.20
CA THR A 13 -27.32 7.82 1.59
C THR A 13 -27.75 9.29 1.63
N LEU A 14 -26.84 10.20 2.01
CA LEU A 14 -27.13 11.64 2.12
C LEU A 14 -27.16 12.38 0.78
N LYS A 15 -26.61 11.79 -0.30
CA LYS A 15 -26.49 12.45 -1.62
C LYS A 15 -27.77 12.54 -2.44
N ARG A 16 -28.95 12.28 -1.85
CA ARG A 16 -30.28 12.37 -2.50
C ARG A 16 -30.44 11.54 -3.78
N SER A 17 -29.59 10.54 -4.02
CA SER A 17 -29.85 9.58 -5.08
C SER A 17 -31.09 8.75 -4.69
N THR A 18 -31.98 8.48 -5.63
CA THR A 18 -33.13 7.56 -5.43
C THR A 18 -32.71 6.09 -5.24
N TRP A 19 -31.41 5.82 -5.28
CA TRP A 19 -30.81 4.51 -5.07
C TRP A 19 -30.53 4.27 -3.59
N ARG A 20 -31.02 3.16 -3.06
CA ARG A 20 -30.77 2.69 -1.69
C ARG A 20 -29.92 1.42 -1.72
N GLN A 21 -28.75 1.44 -1.07
CA GLN A 21 -27.94 0.25 -0.84
C GLN A 21 -28.64 -0.66 0.18
N ILE A 22 -28.96 -1.90 -0.23
CA ILE A 22 -29.66 -2.87 0.62
C ILE A 22 -28.67 -3.78 1.35
N SER A 23 -27.71 -4.33 0.62
CA SER A 23 -26.67 -5.20 1.17
C SER A 23 -25.44 -5.21 0.28
N VAL A 24 -24.32 -5.71 0.81
CA VAL A 24 -23.13 -6.06 0.03
C VAL A 24 -23.11 -7.57 -0.07
N ASN A 25 -23.32 -8.12 -1.27
CA ASN A 25 -23.39 -9.57 -1.48
C ASN A 25 -22.04 -10.28 -1.25
N GLY A 26 -20.93 -9.59 -1.46
CA GLY A 26 -19.60 -10.16 -1.27
C GLY A 26 -18.50 -9.24 -1.81
N LEU A 27 -17.25 -9.56 -1.47
CA LEU A 27 -16.06 -8.88 -1.98
C LEU A 27 -15.38 -9.77 -3.01
N HIS A 28 -15.37 -9.34 -4.27
CA HIS A 28 -14.59 -10.02 -5.30
C HIS A 28 -13.18 -9.42 -5.38
N LEU A 29 -12.19 -10.19 -4.94
CA LEU A 29 -10.77 -9.83 -5.09
C LEU A 29 -10.18 -10.64 -6.26
N ARG A 30 -9.90 -9.97 -7.37
CA ARG A 30 -9.16 -10.57 -8.49
C ARG A 30 -7.67 -10.29 -8.30
N THR A 31 -6.89 -11.33 -8.04
CA THR A 31 -5.43 -11.24 -7.98
C THR A 31 -4.85 -11.82 -9.27
N ASN A 32 -3.89 -11.11 -9.87
CA ASN A 32 -3.09 -11.64 -10.96
C ASN A 32 -1.70 -12.00 -10.42
N LYS A 33 -1.22 -13.20 -10.77
CA LYS A 33 0.17 -13.59 -10.49
C LYS A 33 1.06 -12.90 -11.51
N VAL A 34 1.49 -11.69 -11.17
CA VAL A 34 2.50 -10.97 -11.96
C VAL A 34 3.87 -11.45 -11.51
N ASN A 35 4.69 -11.90 -12.45
CA ASN A 35 6.12 -12.05 -12.22
C ASN A 35 6.71 -10.65 -12.09
N LEU A 36 6.73 -10.14 -10.87
CA LEU A 36 7.40 -8.89 -10.56
C LEU A 36 8.87 -9.07 -10.96
N LEU A 37 9.44 -8.06 -11.63
CA LEU A 37 10.89 -7.94 -11.71
C LEU A 37 11.42 -8.08 -10.28
N GLY A 38 12.36 -8.99 -10.07
CA GLY A 38 12.85 -9.33 -8.72
C GLY A 38 13.18 -8.07 -7.93
N GLY A 39 12.86 -8.06 -6.64
CA GLY A 39 13.23 -6.95 -5.76
C GLY A 39 14.74 -6.69 -5.86
N SER A 40 15.11 -5.43 -6.08
CA SER A 40 16.49 -4.98 -6.24
C SER A 40 16.80 -3.87 -5.23
N SER A 41 17.93 -3.20 -5.41
CA SER A 41 18.35 -2.04 -4.65
C SER A 41 17.86 -0.73 -5.30
N PHE A 42 18.30 0.39 -4.76
CA PHE A 42 17.98 1.71 -5.28
C PHE A 42 18.36 1.85 -6.76
N ILE A 43 17.40 2.29 -7.58
CA ILE A 43 17.62 2.61 -8.99
C ILE A 43 17.55 4.13 -9.14
N LYS A 44 18.61 4.71 -9.71
CA LYS A 44 18.64 6.15 -9.99
C LYS A 44 17.61 6.48 -11.07
N LEU A 45 16.70 7.39 -10.76
CA LEU A 45 15.69 7.86 -11.72
C LEU A 45 16.35 8.68 -12.84
N PRO A 46 15.84 8.59 -14.08
CA PRO A 46 16.13 9.56 -15.13
C PRO A 46 15.81 10.98 -14.66
N LYS A 47 16.63 11.96 -15.07
CA LYS A 47 16.55 13.37 -14.62
C LYS A 47 15.14 13.95 -14.76
N ILE A 48 14.47 13.70 -15.90
CA ILE A 48 13.11 14.17 -16.19
C ILE A 48 12.10 13.71 -15.13
N ILE A 49 12.24 12.50 -14.62
CA ILE A 49 11.32 11.91 -13.63
C ILE A 49 11.69 12.39 -12.22
N TYR A 50 13.00 12.46 -11.94
CA TYR A 50 13.52 12.97 -10.68
C TYR A 50 13.08 14.42 -10.41
N ASP A 51 13.19 15.28 -11.42
CA ASP A 51 12.89 16.72 -11.31
C ASP A 51 11.39 16.96 -11.05
N LYS A 52 10.51 16.09 -11.55
CA LYS A 52 9.06 16.16 -11.31
C LYS A 52 8.68 15.96 -9.85
N LYS A 53 9.54 15.32 -9.03
CA LYS A 53 9.27 14.97 -7.62
C LYS A 53 7.94 14.24 -7.38
N ALA A 54 7.37 13.64 -8.42
CA ALA A 54 6.10 12.92 -8.37
C ALA A 54 6.23 11.49 -7.84
N ILE A 55 7.46 10.96 -7.81
CA ILE A 55 7.78 9.60 -7.39
C ILE A 55 8.64 9.66 -6.13
N ILE A 56 8.27 8.88 -5.13
CA ILE A 56 9.09 8.65 -3.94
C ILE A 56 10.14 7.59 -4.30
N ASN A 57 11.37 8.01 -4.56
CA ASN A 57 12.49 7.11 -4.82
C ASN A 57 13.23 6.79 -3.51
N VAL A 58 12.86 5.69 -2.87
CA VAL A 58 13.44 5.29 -1.58
C VAL A 58 14.86 4.78 -1.79
N ASN A 59 15.84 5.36 -1.07
CA ASN A 59 17.20 4.86 -1.11
C ASN A 59 17.35 3.62 -0.21
N ASN A 60 17.79 2.51 -0.81
CA ASN A 60 18.05 1.24 -0.13
C ASN A 60 19.30 0.55 -0.67
N TYR A 61 20.05 -0.07 0.24
CA TYR A 61 21.31 -0.78 -0.06
C TYR A 61 21.15 -2.31 -0.13
N ASP A 62 19.98 -2.84 0.20
CA ASP A 62 19.66 -4.26 0.08
C ASP A 62 18.67 -4.51 -1.08
N ASN A 63 18.32 -5.78 -1.35
CA ASN A 63 17.36 -6.14 -2.41
C ASN A 63 15.89 -6.07 -1.97
N LYS A 64 15.54 -5.14 -1.08
CA LYS A 64 14.18 -5.01 -0.50
C LYS A 64 13.45 -3.74 -0.93
N CYS A 65 13.72 -3.21 -2.13
CA CYS A 65 13.09 -1.96 -2.62
C CYS A 65 11.55 -2.00 -2.56
N PHE A 66 10.93 -3.14 -2.90
CA PHE A 66 9.47 -3.31 -2.85
C PHE A 66 8.89 -3.14 -1.44
N LYS A 67 9.57 -3.73 -0.44
CA LYS A 67 9.20 -3.55 0.97
C LYS A 67 9.22 -2.07 1.34
N TYR A 68 10.30 -1.37 0.98
CA TYR A 68 10.41 0.05 1.33
C TYR A 68 9.46 0.96 0.57
N ALA A 69 9.14 0.64 -0.68
CA ALA A 69 8.13 1.34 -1.46
C ALA A 69 6.77 1.31 -0.74
N ILE A 70 6.35 0.12 -0.26
CA ILE A 70 5.11 -0.03 0.53
C ILE A 70 5.20 0.76 1.82
N LEU A 71 6.28 0.61 2.58
CA LEU A 71 6.46 1.28 3.88
C LEU A 71 6.46 2.82 3.75
N SER A 72 6.98 3.35 2.63
CA SER A 72 7.01 4.80 2.37
C SER A 72 5.62 5.45 2.32
N LYS A 73 4.58 4.68 1.97
CA LYS A 73 3.18 5.15 1.97
C LYS A 73 2.71 5.52 3.38
N PHE A 74 3.13 4.74 4.38
CA PHE A 74 2.75 4.90 5.78
C PHE A 74 3.63 5.91 6.53
N ASN A 75 4.65 6.45 5.87
CA ASN A 75 5.46 7.50 6.44
C ASN A 75 4.80 8.87 6.27
N GLU A 76 4.55 9.53 7.39
CA GLU A 76 3.98 10.88 7.47
C GLU A 76 5.04 11.97 7.30
N LYS A 77 6.33 11.62 7.33
CA LYS A 77 7.41 12.60 7.11
C LYS A 77 7.39 13.12 5.67
N LYS A 78 7.68 14.42 5.51
CA LYS A 78 7.85 15.08 4.21
C LYS A 78 8.98 14.46 3.40
N ASN A 79 10.10 14.11 4.05
CA ASN A 79 11.23 13.43 3.41
C ASN A 79 11.12 11.91 3.59
N LYS A 80 10.87 11.20 2.49
CA LYS A 80 10.64 9.75 2.45
C LYS A 80 11.81 8.97 1.84
N ASN A 81 12.95 9.62 1.65
CA ASN A 81 14.05 9.06 0.86
C ASN A 81 14.99 8.18 1.69
N HIS A 82 14.92 8.26 3.03
CA HIS A 82 15.76 7.49 3.94
C HIS A 82 14.95 6.95 5.12
N PHE A 83 15.14 5.68 5.44
CA PHE A 83 14.47 5.00 6.55
C PHE A 83 15.49 4.38 7.49
N SER A 84 15.39 4.66 8.79
CA SER A 84 16.19 3.97 9.79
C SER A 84 15.62 2.59 10.09
N ASN A 85 16.47 1.61 10.44
CA ASN A 85 16.03 0.27 10.82
C ASN A 85 15.00 0.27 11.95
N LYS A 86 15.17 1.17 12.95
CA LYS A 86 14.21 1.36 14.04
C LYS A 86 12.81 1.76 13.53
N TYR A 87 12.76 2.68 12.58
CA TYR A 87 11.51 3.14 12.00
C TYR A 87 10.86 2.10 11.09
N LEU A 88 11.68 1.31 10.36
CA LEU A 88 11.20 0.19 9.56
C LEU A 88 10.61 -0.92 10.41
N ASN A 89 11.13 -1.16 11.61
CA ASN A 89 10.56 -2.11 12.56
C ASN A 89 9.24 -1.59 13.12
N PHE A 90 9.17 -0.33 13.53
CA PHE A 90 7.92 0.31 13.94
C PHE A 90 6.82 0.25 12.86
N LEU A 91 7.17 0.54 11.60
CA LEU A 91 6.22 0.43 10.51
C LEU A 91 5.82 -1.03 10.23
N ARG A 92 6.71 -1.99 10.44
CA ARG A 92 6.39 -3.41 10.28
C ARG A 92 5.32 -3.84 11.28
N GLU A 93 5.50 -3.49 12.56
CA GLU A 93 4.51 -3.74 13.61
C GLU A 93 3.15 -3.12 13.27
N LYS A 94 3.13 -1.92 12.65
CA LYS A 94 1.88 -1.30 12.18
C LYS A 94 1.28 -1.94 10.93
N VAL A 95 2.09 -2.56 10.08
CA VAL A 95 1.69 -3.15 8.78
C VAL A 95 1.39 -4.65 8.89
N ASP A 96 1.69 -5.29 10.02
CA ASP A 96 1.47 -6.73 10.23
C ASP A 96 0.03 -7.17 9.94
N LEU A 97 -0.98 -6.32 10.13
CA LEU A 97 -2.37 -6.61 9.74
C LEU A 97 -2.59 -6.76 8.22
N ILE A 98 -1.83 -6.05 7.38
CA ILE A 98 -1.91 -6.13 5.91
C ILE A 98 -1.04 -7.29 5.39
N LEU A 99 0.11 -7.53 6.03
CA LEU A 99 1.00 -8.63 5.67
C LEU A 99 0.40 -9.99 6.03
N ILE A 100 -0.28 -10.10 7.18
CA ILE A 100 -1.03 -11.30 7.58
C ILE A 100 -2.10 -11.63 6.52
N LEU A 101 -2.81 -10.63 5.99
CA LEU A 101 -3.79 -10.85 4.92
C LEU A 101 -3.14 -11.39 3.62
N LEU A 102 -1.99 -10.83 3.23
CA LEU A 102 -1.23 -11.30 2.06
C LEU A 102 -0.64 -12.71 2.27
N ILE A 103 -0.22 -13.05 3.49
CA ILE A 103 0.30 -14.39 3.83
C ILE A 103 -0.84 -15.42 3.91
N ILE A 104 -2.00 -15.06 4.46
CA ILE A 104 -3.20 -15.91 4.48
C ILE A 104 -3.68 -16.18 3.04
N LEU A 105 -3.65 -15.16 2.18
CA LEU A 105 -3.93 -15.33 0.75
C LEU A 105 -2.89 -16.21 0.04
N HIS A 106 -1.60 -16.11 0.41
CA HIS A 106 -0.55 -16.95 -0.17
C HIS A 106 -0.55 -18.40 0.35
N LYS A 107 -1.06 -18.66 1.56
CA LYS A 107 -1.21 -20.02 2.11
C LYS A 107 -2.47 -20.74 1.65
N SER A 108 -3.52 -20.02 1.25
CA SER A 108 -4.77 -20.61 0.74
C SER A 108 -4.72 -21.01 -0.75
N ILE A 109 -3.56 -20.83 -1.41
CA ILE A 109 -3.31 -21.16 -2.83
C ILE A 109 -2.31 -22.33 -2.95
N LYS A 110 -2.22 -23.17 -1.92
CA LYS A 110 -1.60 -24.49 -2.02
C LYS A 110 -2.65 -25.57 -1.82
#